data_AF-A0A914SPB1-F1
#
_entry.id   AF-A0A914SPB1-F1
#
_cell.length_a   1.000
_cell.length_b   1.000
_cell.length_c   1.000
_cell.angle_alpha   90.00
_cell.angle_beta   90.00
_cell.angle_gamma   90.00
#
_symmetry.space_group_name_H-M   'P 1'
#
loop_
_entity.id
_entity.type
_entity.pdbx_description
1 polymer ?
#
loop_
_entity_poly.entity_id
_entity_poly.type
_entity_poly.pdbx_seq_one_letter_code
_entity_poly.pdbx_strand_id
1 'polypeptide(L)' 'GITWSTVHQASGYEWDYSIPEPLDRIDFVMYKSAKLKPFNSFTYSGSEPLTQVPNTQNNDYPSDHFAVVTDFLFK' A
#
# COMPACT_ATOMS: atom_id res chain seq x y z
N GLY A 1 3.87 0.47 -11.64
CA GLY A 1 3.92 0.92 -10.24
C GLY A 1 4.99 0.14 -9.50
N ILE A 2 5.33 0.59 -8.30
CA ILE A 2 5.81 -0.33 -7.26
C ILE A 2 4.51 -0.96 -6.72
N THR A 3 4.47 -2.29 -6.57
CA THR A 3 3.26 -3.07 -6.18
C THR A 3 2.43 -2.37 -5.08
N TRP A 4 1.10 -2.47 -5.15
CA TRP A 4 0.22 -2.03 -4.06
C TRP A 4 0.39 -2.91 -2.82
N SER A 5 0.87 -4.15 -3.00
CA SER A 5 1.05 -5.07 -1.91
C SER A 5 2.36 -4.85 -1.16
N THR A 6 2.31 -4.89 0.17
CA THR A 6 3.47 -4.85 1.05
C THR A 6 4.15 -6.22 1.18
N VAL A 7 3.45 -7.32 0.83
CA VAL A 7 3.91 -8.69 1.12
C VAL A 7 3.85 -9.68 -0.04
N HIS A 8 3.06 -9.41 -1.09
CA HIS A 8 2.92 -10.28 -2.27
C HIS A 8 3.67 -9.71 -3.49
N GLN A 9 4.43 -10.58 -4.17
CA GLN A 9 5.02 -10.32 -5.49
C GLN A 9 4.33 -11.09 -6.62
N ALA A 10 3.63 -12.18 -6.27
CA ALA A 10 2.88 -13.03 -7.16
C ALA A 10 1.61 -13.52 -6.44
N SER A 11 0.67 -14.03 -7.23
CA SER A 11 -0.60 -14.62 -6.82
C SER A 11 -0.44 -15.61 -5.67
N GLY A 12 -1.51 -15.83 -4.90
CA GLY A 12 -1.49 -16.72 -3.75
C GLY A 12 -1.23 -18.20 -4.10
N TYR A 13 -1.20 -19.01 -3.05
CA TYR A 13 -0.98 -20.47 -3.10
C TYR A 13 -1.95 -21.17 -4.07
N GLU A 14 -3.17 -20.68 -4.18
CA GLU A 14 -4.21 -21.20 -5.08
C GLU A 14 -3.85 -21.10 -6.57
N TRP A 15 -2.86 -20.28 -6.94
CA TRP A 15 -2.31 -20.14 -8.29
C TRP A 15 -0.83 -20.53 -8.38
N ASP A 16 -0.29 -21.23 -7.37
CA ASP A 16 1.11 -21.68 -7.29
C ASP A 16 2.12 -20.55 -7.54
N TYR A 17 1.79 -19.31 -7.13
CA TYR A 17 2.65 -18.13 -7.32
C TYR A 17 3.05 -17.86 -8.78
N SER A 18 2.26 -18.37 -9.74
CA SER A 18 2.61 -18.33 -11.17
C SER A 18 2.24 -17.02 -11.87
N ILE A 19 1.37 -16.20 -11.28
CA ILE A 19 0.90 -14.95 -11.86
C ILE A 19 1.55 -13.79 -11.10
N PRO A 20 2.33 -12.90 -11.74
CA PRO A 20 2.87 -11.72 -11.07
C PRO A 20 1.76 -10.84 -10.49
N GLU A 21 2.00 -10.28 -9.31
CA GLU A 21 1.04 -9.36 -8.70
C GLU A 21 0.85 -8.12 -9.59
N PRO A 22 -0.40 -7.65 -9.77
CA PRO A 22 -0.65 -6.40 -10.45
C PRO A 22 0.11 -5.24 -9.79
N LEU A 23 0.85 -4.48 -10.59
CA LEU A 23 1.59 -3.31 -10.11
C LEU A 23 0.78 -2.01 -10.16
N ASP A 24 -0.51 -2.13 -10.49
CA ASP A 24 -1.43 -1.01 -10.58
C ASP A 24 -1.86 -0.56 -9.19
N ARG A 25 -2.04 0.74 -9.00
CA ARG A 25 -2.54 1.27 -7.73
C ARG A 25 -4.05 1.08 -7.68
N ILE A 26 -4.55 0.48 -6.60
CA ILE A 26 -5.97 0.23 -6.40
C ILE A 26 -6.56 0.98 -5.21
N ASP A 27 -5.71 1.61 -4.39
CA ASP A 27 -6.10 2.42 -3.22
C ASP A 27 -6.01 3.92 -3.52
N PHE A 28 -7.09 4.65 -3.21
CA PHE A 28 -7.20 6.08 -3.53
C PHE A 28 -7.87 6.88 -2.42
N VAL A 29 -7.36 8.10 -2.17
CA VAL A 29 -8.02 9.12 -1.34
C VAL A 29 -8.75 10.11 -2.25
N MET A 30 -10.05 9.91 -2.43
CA MET A 30 -10.90 10.84 -3.17
C MET A 30 -11.37 11.96 -2.25
N TYR A 31 -11.24 13.22 -2.67
CA TYR A 31 -11.70 14.37 -1.87
C TYR A 31 -12.39 15.43 -2.74
N LYS A 32 -13.32 16.17 -2.15
CA LYS A 32 -13.97 17.33 -2.77
C LYS A 32 -14.15 18.43 -1.72
N SER A 33 -13.36 19.48 -1.80
CA SER A 33 -13.47 20.63 -0.90
C SER A 33 -12.91 21.89 -1.56
N ALA A 34 -13.57 23.03 -1.37
CA ALA A 34 -13.03 24.33 -1.76
C ALA A 34 -11.96 24.83 -0.78
N LYS A 35 -12.00 24.36 0.47
CA LYS A 35 -11.17 24.84 1.59
C LYS A 35 -9.98 23.94 1.92
N LEU A 36 -9.91 22.73 1.36
CA LEU A 36 -8.78 21.83 1.58
C LEU A 36 -7.90 21.78 0.33
N LYS A 37 -6.58 21.75 0.54
CA LYS A 37 -5.59 21.51 -0.51
C LYS A 37 -4.69 20.34 -0.09
N PRO A 38 -4.62 19.24 -0.85
CA PRO A 38 -3.62 18.20 -0.59
C PRO A 38 -2.25 18.83 -0.80
N PHE A 39 -1.34 18.65 0.15
CA PHE A 39 0.02 19.18 0.04
C PHE A 39 1.08 18.09 0.07
N ASN A 40 0.78 16.94 0.66
CA ASN A 40 1.65 15.78 0.71
C ASN A 40 0.83 14.51 0.64
N SER A 41 1.25 13.55 -0.18
CA SER A 41 0.62 12.24 -0.31
C SER A 41 1.70 11.19 -0.44
N PHE A 42 1.62 10.15 0.39
CA PHE A 42 2.62 9.09 0.44
C PHE A 42 2.00 7.76 0.88
N THR A 43 2.71 6.69 0.60
CA THR A 43 2.38 5.34 1.07
C THR A 43 3.10 5.05 2.38
N TYR A 44 2.42 4.40 3.31
CA TYR A 44 2.97 3.99 4.61
C TYR A 44 2.77 2.49 4.83
N SER A 45 3.77 1.84 5.42
CA SER A 45 3.74 0.41 5.72
C SER A 45 4.54 0.07 6.97
N GLY A 46 4.40 0.87 8.02
CA GLY A 46 5.19 0.70 9.23
C GLY A 46 6.52 1.46 9.21
N SER A 47 7.34 1.18 10.20
CA SER A 47 8.65 1.78 10.45
C SER A 47 9.81 0.84 10.14
N GLU A 48 9.56 -0.47 10.17
CA GLU A 48 10.58 -1.50 9.94
C GLU A 48 10.60 -1.97 8.48
N PRO A 49 11.73 -2.55 8.01
CA PRO A 49 11.79 -3.17 6.69
C PRO A 49 10.77 -4.30 6.56
N LEU A 50 9.95 -4.24 5.50
CA LEU A 50 8.96 -5.28 5.22
C LEU A 50 9.63 -6.57 4.77
N THR A 51 9.13 -7.67 5.32
CA THR A 51 9.36 -9.02 4.79
C THR A 51 8.16 -9.48 3.99
N GLN A 52 8.40 -10.30 2.98
CA GLN A 52 7.35 -10.81 2.08
C GLN A 52 6.91 -12.21 2.49
N VAL A 53 5.79 -12.67 1.92
CA VAL A 53 5.32 -14.05 2.11
C VAL A 53 6.44 -15.03 1.75
N PRO A 54 6.70 -16.06 2.59
CA PRO A 54 5.91 -16.48 3.76
C PRO A 54 6.31 -15.86 5.10
N ASN A 55 7.29 -14.95 5.15
CA ASN A 55 7.93 -14.50 6.40
C ASN A 55 7.26 -13.29 7.07
N THR A 56 6.01 -12.99 6.75
CA THR A 56 5.32 -11.74 7.12
C THR A 56 4.93 -11.63 8.60
N GLN A 57 5.00 -12.72 9.37
CA GLN A 57 4.47 -12.81 10.73
C GLN A 57 5.02 -11.73 11.68
N ASN A 58 6.26 -11.28 11.46
CA ASN A 58 6.95 -10.32 12.32
C ASN A 58 6.99 -8.90 11.73
N ASN A 59 6.30 -8.64 10.62
CA ASN A 59 6.18 -7.28 10.12
C ASN A 59 5.47 -6.42 11.16
N ASP A 60 5.96 -5.19 11.37
CA ASP A 60 5.34 -4.19 12.26
C ASP A 60 4.09 -3.56 11.63
N TYR A 61 3.74 -3.98 10.42
CA TYR A 61 2.60 -3.51 9.66
C TYR A 61 1.63 -4.65 9.35
N PRO A 62 0.34 -4.53 9.74
CA PRO A 62 -0.58 -5.67 9.81
C PRO A 62 -1.37 -5.94 8.52
N SER A 63 -1.05 -5.25 7.42
CA SER A 63 -1.80 -5.35 6.16
C SER A 63 -0.87 -5.65 4.99
N ASP A 64 -1.41 -6.39 4.04
CA ASP A 64 -0.85 -6.67 2.73
C ASP A 64 -0.95 -5.50 1.75
N HIS A 65 -1.61 -4.37 2.09
CA HIS A 65 -1.68 -3.14 1.29
C HIS A 65 -0.94 -1.97 1.96
N PHE A 66 -0.26 -1.13 1.18
CA PHE A 66 0.22 0.16 1.71
C PHE A 66 -0.96 1.05 2.13
N ALA A 67 -0.87 1.72 3.29
CA ALA A 67 -1.79 2.79 3.63
C ALA A 67 -1.50 4.01 2.75
N VAL A 68 -2.54 4.60 2.17
CA VAL A 68 -2.43 5.87 1.43
C VAL A 68 -2.73 7.02 2.38
N VAL A 69 -1.71 7.79 2.72
CA VAL A 69 -1.81 8.95 3.62
C VAL A 69 -1.76 10.21 2.78
N THR A 70 -2.64 11.17 3.08
CA THR A 70 -2.62 12.49 2.44
C THR A 70 -2.85 13.57 3.48
N ASP A 71 -1.90 14.49 3.56
CA ASP A 71 -1.98 15.65 4.42
C ASP A 71 -2.66 16.80 3.65
N PHE A 72 -3.59 17.49 4.31
CA PHE A 72 -4.33 18.62 3.75
C PHE A 72 -4.02 19.90 4.50
N LEU A 73 -3.81 20.99 3.74
CA LEU A 73 -3.81 22.34 4.28
C LEU A 73 -5.23 22.90 4.24
N PHE A 74 -5.62 23.57 5.31
CA PHE A 74 -6.79 24.43 5.30
C PHE A 74 -6.43 25.75 4.60
N LYS A 75 -7.28 26.17 3.65
CA LYS A 75 -7.18 27.43 2.91
C LYS A 75 -7.96 28.54 3.60
#